data_AF-A0A3B9QVJ8-F1
#
_entry.id   AF-A0A3B9QVJ8-F1
#
_cell.length_a   1.000
_cell.length_b   1.000
_cell.length_c   1.000
_cell.angle_alpha   90.00
_cell.angle_beta   90.00
_cell.angle_gamma   90.00
#
_symmetry.space_group_name_H-M   'P 1'
#
loop_
_entity.id
_entity.type
_entity.pdbx_description
1 polymer ?
#
loop_
_entity_poly.entity_id
_entity_poly.type
_entity_poly.pdbx_seq_one_letter_code
_entity_poly.pdbx_strand_id
1 'polypeptide(L)'
;MALLTVGALAACGDDDSGSGDAAPLTPVSTDVADLVLTAEDAPGGFSHLDIGEMLAEQTAGGDDDDVLGTIDQINAGNSTDRAECAALQPNQLTFIAQISDRPGEIAVAEFTADDDSEVTVIDSLVSTTEGEERLPANLSGCGSSTTTFTDVFTGEGGESSYTLFSETSDAQIEGVEDARIITVTADDGAPETWEPVNIVDGNIGSVYSRVTGHGSIDPQMLVGVTQTQVDRITGR
;
A
#
# COMPACT_ATOMS: atom_id res chain seq x y z
N MET A 1 -52.01 -42.60 43.68
CA MET A 1 -50.80 -41.77 43.56
C MET A 1 -50.89 -41.06 42.22
N ALA A 2 -51.26 -39.78 42.21
CA ALA A 2 -51.30 -38.94 41.02
C ALA A 2 -50.08 -38.01 41.09
N LEU A 3 -49.23 -38.02 40.05
CA LEU A 3 -48.16 -37.06 39.89
C LEU A 3 -48.45 -36.16 38.68
N LEU A 4 -48.35 -34.86 38.95
CA LEU A 4 -48.38 -33.74 38.02
C LEU A 4 -47.20 -33.80 37.04
N THR A 5 -47.39 -33.25 35.83
CA THR A 5 -46.28 -32.73 35.04
C THR A 5 -46.74 -31.47 34.31
N VAL A 6 -46.14 -30.34 34.72
CA VAL A 6 -46.24 -29.00 34.13
C VAL A 6 -44.82 -28.57 33.77
N GLY A 7 -44.66 -27.92 32.61
CA GLY A 7 -43.43 -27.25 32.15
C GLY A 7 -42.72 -28.05 31.06
N ALA A 8 -42.24 -27.47 29.95
CA ALA A 8 -41.92 -26.08 29.68
C ALA A 8 -42.05 -25.78 28.17
N LEU A 9 -42.28 -24.49 27.86
CA LEU A 9 -42.26 -23.93 26.50
C LEU A 9 -40.85 -24.08 25.91
N ALA A 10 -40.73 -24.76 24.77
CA ALA A 10 -39.57 -24.62 23.90
C ALA A 10 -39.85 -23.47 22.92
N ALA A 11 -39.29 -22.30 23.23
CA ALA A 11 -39.04 -21.27 22.23
C ALA A 11 -37.85 -21.77 21.39
N CYS A 12 -38.11 -22.18 20.16
CA CYS A 12 -37.05 -22.37 19.17
C CYS A 12 -36.59 -20.97 18.77
N GLY A 13 -35.42 -20.58 19.28
CA GLY A 13 -34.63 -19.52 18.68
C GLY A 13 -34.15 -20.02 17.32
N ASP A 14 -34.59 -19.35 16.27
CA ASP A 14 -33.86 -19.33 15.00
C ASP A 14 -32.63 -18.45 15.22
N ASP A 15 -31.54 -19.08 15.67
CA ASP A 15 -30.20 -18.51 15.54
C ASP A 15 -29.81 -18.61 14.06
N ASP A 16 -30.18 -17.58 13.31
CA ASP A 16 -29.70 -17.31 11.96
C ASP A 16 -28.21 -17.00 12.05
N SER A 17 -27.41 -18.06 12.13
CA SER A 17 -25.95 -18.03 12.08
C SER A 17 -25.53 -17.89 10.63
N GLY A 18 -25.92 -16.77 10.01
CA GLY A 18 -25.42 -16.35 8.72
C GLY A 18 -23.94 -16.00 8.87
N SER A 19 -23.08 -16.99 8.68
CA SER A 19 -21.71 -16.75 8.23
C SER A 19 -21.83 -16.21 6.80
N GLY A 20 -22.17 -14.93 6.71
CA GLY A 20 -22.17 -14.20 5.47
C GLY A 20 -20.73 -14.01 5.05
N ASP A 21 -20.20 -14.97 4.28
CA ASP A 21 -19.18 -14.65 3.29
C ASP A 21 -19.78 -13.52 2.46
N ALA A 22 -19.42 -12.28 2.80
CA ALA A 22 -19.76 -11.13 1.98
C ALA A 22 -19.19 -11.43 0.59
N ALA A 23 -20.03 -11.45 -0.44
CA ALA A 23 -19.57 -11.67 -1.79
C ALA A 23 -18.43 -10.67 -2.10
N PRO A 24 -17.37 -11.10 -2.81
CA PRO A 24 -16.25 -10.23 -3.14
C PRO A 24 -16.77 -8.91 -3.73
N LEU A 25 -16.31 -7.79 -3.19
CA LEU A 25 -16.72 -6.50 -3.71
C LEU A 25 -16.28 -6.38 -5.16
N THR A 26 -17.16 -5.88 -6.03
CA THR A 26 -16.88 -5.73 -7.45
C THR A 26 -16.44 -4.29 -7.71
N PRO A 27 -15.26 -4.06 -8.32
CA PRO A 27 -14.83 -2.73 -8.74
C PRO A 27 -15.83 -2.06 -9.68
N VAL A 28 -16.00 -0.74 -9.57
CA VAL A 28 -16.93 0.03 -10.44
C VAL A 28 -16.34 0.39 -11.79
N SER A 29 -15.01 0.34 -11.92
CA SER A 29 -14.27 0.56 -13.16
C SER A 29 -13.20 -0.51 -13.34
N THR A 30 -12.69 -0.63 -14.57
CA THR A 30 -11.49 -1.38 -14.89
C THR A 30 -10.28 -0.47 -15.15
N ASP A 31 -10.49 0.85 -15.19
CA ASP A 31 -9.43 1.84 -15.31
C ASP A 31 -8.92 2.22 -13.93
N VAL A 32 -7.62 2.02 -13.68
CA VAL A 32 -7.00 2.33 -12.37
C VAL A 32 -7.08 3.81 -12.01
N ALA A 33 -7.13 4.71 -13.00
CA ALA A 33 -7.28 6.15 -12.74
C ALA A 33 -8.66 6.49 -12.15
N ASP A 34 -9.71 5.73 -12.48
CA ASP A 34 -11.02 5.91 -11.86
C ASP A 34 -11.07 5.37 -10.43
N LEU A 35 -10.19 4.42 -10.11
CA LEU A 35 -10.22 3.64 -8.88
C LEU A 35 -9.36 4.22 -7.76
N VAL A 36 -8.29 4.97 -8.08
CA VAL A 36 -7.41 5.58 -7.09
C VAL A 36 -8.11 6.73 -6.35
N LEU A 37 -7.66 7.02 -5.13
CA LEU A 37 -8.12 8.17 -4.36
C LEU A 37 -7.81 9.49 -5.06
N THR A 38 -8.63 10.51 -4.80
CA THR A 38 -8.52 11.84 -5.40
C THR A 38 -8.40 12.92 -4.33
N ALA A 39 -8.27 14.18 -4.75
CA ALA A 39 -8.22 15.32 -3.82
C ALA A 39 -9.44 15.42 -2.88
N GLU A 40 -10.62 14.93 -3.27
CA GLU A 40 -11.83 14.93 -2.42
C GLU A 40 -11.74 13.90 -1.28
N ASP A 41 -10.86 12.90 -1.44
CA ASP A 41 -10.65 11.80 -0.50
C ASP A 41 -9.47 12.07 0.46
N ALA A 42 -8.81 13.22 0.31
CA ALA A 42 -7.64 13.58 1.11
C ALA A 42 -7.95 13.59 2.62
N PRO A 43 -7.11 12.98 3.46
CA PRO A 43 -7.21 13.13 4.90
C PRO A 43 -7.16 14.62 5.30
N GLY A 44 -7.85 14.98 6.38
CA GLY A 44 -7.88 16.37 6.83
C GLY A 44 -6.48 16.90 7.15
N GLY A 45 -6.09 18.00 6.48
CA GLY A 45 -4.76 18.60 6.62
C GLY A 45 -3.70 18.01 5.69
N PHE A 46 -4.11 17.32 4.63
CA PHE A 46 -3.22 16.82 3.59
C PHE A 46 -3.57 17.44 2.23
N SER A 47 -2.53 17.76 1.47
CA SER A 47 -2.61 18.09 0.06
C SER A 47 -2.54 16.83 -0.79
N HIS A 48 -3.03 16.88 -2.03
CA HIS A 48 -3.10 15.74 -2.95
C HIS A 48 -2.27 15.96 -4.21
N LEU A 49 -1.59 14.91 -4.66
CA LEU A 49 -0.89 14.81 -5.94
C LEU A 49 -1.23 13.48 -6.60
N ASP A 50 -1.60 13.51 -7.88
CA ASP A 50 -1.68 12.30 -8.71
C ASP A 50 -0.33 12.11 -9.42
N ILE A 51 0.37 11.02 -9.11
CA ILE A 51 1.72 10.75 -9.67
C ILE A 51 1.62 10.47 -11.17
N GLY A 52 0.57 9.80 -11.64
CA GLY A 52 0.35 9.51 -13.05
C GLY A 52 0.05 10.77 -13.86
N GLU A 53 -0.79 11.66 -13.33
CA GLU A 53 -1.07 12.96 -13.96
C GLU A 53 0.20 13.82 -14.01
N MET A 54 0.97 13.89 -12.91
CA MET A 54 2.24 14.59 -12.87
C MET A 54 3.21 14.09 -13.96
N LEU A 55 3.32 12.78 -14.15
CA LEU A 55 4.17 12.19 -15.21
C LEU A 55 3.63 12.49 -16.60
N ALA A 56 2.31 12.44 -16.80
CA ALA A 56 1.69 12.79 -18.09
C ALA A 56 1.93 14.28 -18.46
N GLU A 57 1.93 15.18 -17.48
CA GLU A 57 2.23 16.60 -17.68
C GLU A 57 3.70 16.84 -18.02
N GLN A 58 4.63 16.12 -17.37
CA GLN A 58 6.06 16.20 -17.66
C GLN A 58 6.37 15.68 -19.08
N THR A 59 5.83 14.51 -19.44
CA THR A 59 6.06 13.85 -20.74
C THR A 59 5.52 14.64 -21.93
N ALA A 60 4.47 15.42 -21.73
CA ALA A 60 3.97 16.35 -22.76
C ALA A 60 4.99 17.46 -23.11
N GLY A 61 5.97 17.71 -22.23
CA GLY A 61 7.05 18.70 -22.39
C GLY A 61 8.24 18.24 -23.23
N GLY A 62 8.48 16.92 -23.34
CA GLY A 62 9.44 16.33 -24.28
C GLY A 62 10.90 16.17 -23.82
N ASP A 63 11.19 16.22 -22.51
CA ASP A 63 12.55 16.11 -21.92
C ASP A 63 12.74 14.84 -21.03
N ASP A 64 11.84 13.85 -21.16
CA ASP A 64 11.59 12.83 -20.12
C ASP A 64 12.49 11.59 -20.15
N ASP A 65 13.06 11.25 -21.31
CA ASP A 65 13.90 10.05 -21.46
C ASP A 65 15.13 10.09 -20.53
N ASP A 66 15.65 11.29 -20.24
CA ASP A 66 16.82 11.49 -19.36
C ASP A 66 16.46 11.35 -17.87
N VAL A 67 15.25 11.76 -17.47
CA VAL A 67 14.78 11.67 -16.08
C VAL A 67 14.42 10.22 -15.72
N LEU A 68 13.64 9.55 -16.57
CA LEU A 68 13.27 8.15 -16.37
C LEU A 68 14.51 7.24 -16.42
N GLY A 69 15.44 7.48 -17.35
CA GLY A 69 16.70 6.76 -17.39
C GLY A 69 17.56 6.95 -16.13
N THR A 70 17.49 8.12 -15.49
CA THR A 70 18.15 8.37 -14.20
C THR A 70 17.46 7.60 -13.07
N ILE A 71 16.12 7.58 -13.05
CA ILE A 71 15.34 6.83 -12.07
C ILE A 71 15.64 5.34 -12.16
N ASP A 72 15.66 4.78 -13.37
CA ASP A 72 16.01 3.38 -13.59
C ASP A 72 17.42 3.06 -13.10
N GLN A 73 18.36 3.97 -13.32
CA GLN A 73 19.74 3.81 -12.84
C GLN A 73 19.81 3.81 -11.31
N ILE A 74 19.08 4.69 -10.64
CA ILE A 74 18.99 4.71 -9.17
C ILE A 74 18.37 3.40 -8.65
N ASN A 75 17.24 3.00 -9.23
CA ASN A 75 16.54 1.79 -8.82
C ASN A 75 17.39 0.53 -9.05
N ALA A 76 18.14 0.46 -10.14
CA ALA A 76 19.09 -0.63 -10.40
C ALA A 76 20.27 -0.66 -9.40
N GLY A 77 20.60 0.47 -8.79
CA GLY A 77 21.58 0.56 -7.70
C GLY A 77 21.06 0.05 -6.36
N ASN A 78 19.75 -0.15 -6.22
CA ASN A 78 19.10 -0.60 -4.99
C ASN A 78 18.77 -2.10 -5.09
N SER A 79 19.08 -2.85 -4.04
CA SER A 79 18.75 -4.27 -3.98
C SER A 79 18.43 -4.71 -2.56
N THR A 80 17.51 -5.67 -2.44
CA THR A 80 17.22 -6.36 -1.18
C THR A 80 17.70 -7.80 -1.30
N ASP A 81 18.36 -8.32 -0.27
CA ASP A 81 18.90 -9.69 -0.24
C ASP A 81 17.86 -10.77 -0.55
N ARG A 82 16.58 -10.46 -0.30
CA ARG A 82 15.40 -11.21 -0.72
C ARG A 82 14.56 -10.34 -1.65
N ALA A 83 14.52 -10.70 -2.92
CA ALA A 83 13.79 -9.94 -3.95
C ALA A 83 12.29 -9.84 -3.63
N GLU A 84 11.70 -10.88 -3.06
CA GLU A 84 10.29 -10.90 -2.65
C GLU A 84 9.95 -9.90 -1.54
N CYS A 85 10.95 -9.39 -0.82
CA CYS A 85 10.79 -8.40 0.25
C CYS A 85 11.01 -6.96 -0.24
N ALA A 86 11.43 -6.74 -1.50
CA ALA A 86 11.76 -5.41 -2.02
C ALA A 86 10.58 -4.43 -1.93
N ALA A 87 9.35 -4.92 -2.13
CA ALA A 87 8.14 -4.12 -2.02
C ALA A 87 7.87 -3.58 -0.59
N LEU A 88 8.52 -4.11 0.46
CA LEU A 88 8.44 -3.59 1.83
C LEU A 88 9.16 -2.26 2.01
N GLN A 89 9.97 -1.86 1.03
CA GLN A 89 10.61 -0.56 1.00
C GLN A 89 10.05 0.25 -0.17
N PRO A 90 8.80 0.74 -0.05
CA PRO A 90 8.21 1.60 -1.07
C PRO A 90 9.10 2.82 -1.25
N ASN A 91 9.36 3.13 -2.51
CA ASN A 91 10.13 4.29 -2.92
C ASN A 91 9.32 4.98 -4.02
N GLN A 92 9.09 6.28 -3.89
CA GLN A 92 8.37 7.07 -4.88
C GLN A 92 8.96 6.92 -6.29
N LEU A 93 10.30 6.83 -6.39
CA LEU A 93 10.99 6.58 -7.67
C LEU A 93 10.66 5.21 -8.27
N THR A 94 10.40 4.21 -7.42
CA THR A 94 9.95 2.89 -7.87
C THR A 94 8.52 2.97 -8.41
N PHE A 95 7.62 3.72 -7.77
CA PHE A 95 6.26 3.91 -8.28
C PHE A 95 6.26 4.69 -9.61
N ILE A 96 7.09 5.73 -9.74
CA ILE A 96 7.24 6.47 -11.00
C ILE A 96 7.72 5.55 -12.13
N ALA A 97 8.76 4.74 -11.88
CA ALA A 97 9.25 3.78 -12.87
C ALA A 97 8.16 2.76 -13.26
N GLN A 98 7.44 2.23 -12.27
CA GLN A 98 6.38 1.25 -12.51
C GLN A 98 5.18 1.81 -13.29
N ILE A 99 4.75 3.04 -13.01
CA ILE A 99 3.67 3.72 -13.74
C ILE A 99 4.12 4.00 -15.19
N SER A 100 5.38 4.42 -15.38
CA SER A 100 5.96 4.64 -16.70
C SER A 100 6.05 3.35 -17.53
N ASP A 101 6.46 2.24 -16.92
CA ASP A 101 6.59 0.94 -17.59
C ASP A 101 5.23 0.29 -17.92
N ARG A 102 4.22 0.51 -17.07
CA ARG A 102 2.89 -0.10 -17.16
C ARG A 102 1.77 0.95 -17.06
N PRO A 103 1.68 1.88 -18.01
CA PRO A 103 0.70 2.96 -17.96
C PRO A 103 -0.72 2.39 -18.05
N GLY A 104 -1.59 2.80 -17.13
CA GLY A 104 -2.98 2.35 -17.06
C GLY A 104 -3.17 0.99 -16.36
N GLU A 105 -2.11 0.36 -15.84
CA GLU A 105 -2.22 -0.84 -14.99
C GLU A 105 -2.06 -0.52 -13.50
N ILE A 106 -1.39 0.61 -13.18
CA ILE A 106 -1.12 1.12 -11.84
C ILE A 106 -1.50 2.60 -11.78
N ALA A 107 -2.12 3.01 -10.68
CA ALA A 107 -2.30 4.41 -10.33
C ALA A 107 -1.89 4.64 -8.87
N VAL A 108 -1.28 5.80 -8.60
CA VAL A 108 -0.84 6.19 -7.26
C VAL A 108 -1.26 7.62 -6.99
N ALA A 109 -1.99 7.80 -5.89
CA ALA A 109 -2.28 9.10 -5.30
C ALA A 109 -1.41 9.32 -4.07
N GLU A 110 -0.76 10.48 -3.99
CA GLU A 110 0.05 10.90 -2.87
C GLU A 110 -0.68 11.97 -2.07
N PHE A 111 -0.65 11.82 -0.74
CA PHE A 111 -1.13 12.81 0.20
C PHE A 111 0.00 13.29 1.10
N THR A 112 0.27 14.59 1.06
CA THR A 112 1.35 15.21 1.85
C THR A 112 0.78 16.08 2.95
N ALA A 113 1.20 15.89 4.19
CA ALA A 113 0.72 16.68 5.33
C ALA A 113 1.06 18.17 5.15
N ASP A 114 0.09 19.06 5.36
CA ASP A 114 0.26 20.50 5.16
C ASP A 114 1.25 21.12 6.17
N ASP A 115 1.35 20.55 7.37
CA ASP A 115 2.18 21.04 8.48
C ASP A 115 3.52 20.31 8.64
N ASP A 116 3.72 19.19 7.94
CA ASP A 116 4.92 18.35 7.99
C ASP A 116 5.25 17.69 6.63
N SER A 117 5.22 18.51 5.58
CA SER A 117 5.26 18.06 4.19
C SER A 117 6.55 17.33 3.76
N GLU A 118 7.64 17.45 4.51
CA GLU A 118 8.91 16.78 4.19
C GLU A 118 9.02 15.38 4.79
N VAL A 119 8.14 15.01 5.73
CA VAL A 119 8.27 13.78 6.53
C VAL A 119 7.03 12.90 6.45
N THR A 120 5.84 13.50 6.46
CA THR A 120 4.57 12.76 6.55
C THR A 120 3.87 12.70 5.20
N VAL A 121 3.95 11.53 4.56
CA VAL A 121 3.37 11.26 3.22
C VAL A 121 2.56 9.97 3.26
N ILE A 122 1.42 9.94 2.57
CA ILE A 122 0.60 8.75 2.38
C ILE A 122 0.44 8.47 0.89
N ASP A 123 0.93 7.32 0.42
CA ASP A 123 0.74 6.85 -0.95
C ASP A 123 -0.37 5.80 -1.00
N SER A 124 -1.41 6.05 -1.80
CA SER A 124 -2.45 5.09 -2.12
C SER A 124 -2.24 4.54 -3.53
N LEU A 125 -1.83 3.29 -3.62
CA LEU A 125 -1.61 2.56 -4.86
C LEU A 125 -2.77 1.60 -5.14
N VAL A 126 -3.22 1.60 -6.39
CA VAL A 126 -4.11 0.56 -6.94
C VAL A 126 -3.47 -0.09 -8.16
N SER A 127 -3.64 -1.41 -8.29
CA SER A 127 -3.15 -2.18 -9.42
C SER A 127 -4.16 -3.26 -9.83
N THR A 128 -4.38 -3.41 -11.13
CA THR A 128 -5.28 -4.43 -11.71
C THR A 128 -4.54 -5.66 -12.26
N THR A 129 -3.22 -5.66 -12.22
CA THR A 129 -2.34 -6.70 -12.78
C THR A 129 -1.35 -7.20 -11.74
N GLU A 130 -0.84 -8.42 -11.90
CA GLU A 130 0.29 -8.90 -11.09
C GLU A 130 1.57 -8.10 -11.40
N GLY A 131 2.39 -7.87 -10.38
CA GLY A 131 3.66 -7.15 -10.55
C GLY A 131 4.43 -6.95 -9.25
N GLU A 132 5.60 -6.31 -9.36
CA GLU A 132 6.55 -6.09 -8.26
C GLU A 132 6.06 -5.09 -7.20
N GLU A 133 5.02 -4.31 -7.50
CA GLU A 133 4.34 -3.43 -6.55
C GLU A 133 3.58 -4.20 -5.45
N ARG A 134 3.19 -5.46 -5.76
CA ARG A 134 2.41 -6.30 -4.86
C ARG A 134 3.30 -6.98 -3.84
N LEU A 135 2.91 -6.90 -2.57
CA LEU A 135 3.53 -7.69 -1.53
C LEU A 135 3.14 -9.17 -1.67
N PRO A 136 4.07 -10.12 -1.49
CA PRO A 136 3.74 -11.53 -1.56
C PRO A 136 2.74 -11.89 -0.45
N ALA A 137 1.84 -12.84 -0.75
CA ALA A 137 0.84 -13.31 0.22
C ALA A 137 1.48 -13.86 1.52
N ASN A 138 2.70 -14.41 1.42
CA ASN A 138 3.46 -14.93 2.54
C ASN A 138 4.73 -14.10 2.78
N LEU A 139 4.78 -13.41 3.93
CA LEU A 139 5.91 -12.57 4.36
C LEU A 139 6.81 -13.25 5.41
N SER A 140 6.66 -14.55 5.66
CA SER A 140 7.41 -15.24 6.74
C SER A 140 8.93 -15.22 6.58
N GLY A 141 9.44 -14.92 5.37
CA GLY A 141 10.85 -14.72 5.08
C GLY A 141 11.34 -13.27 5.17
N CYS A 142 10.43 -12.29 5.34
CA CYS A 142 10.74 -10.87 5.25
C CYS A 142 10.89 -10.15 6.60
N GLY A 143 10.70 -10.85 7.73
CA GLY A 143 10.80 -10.26 9.07
C GLY A 143 12.12 -9.53 9.35
N SER A 144 13.18 -9.89 8.63
CA SER A 144 14.38 -9.08 8.51
C SER A 144 14.98 -9.27 7.10
N SER A 145 15.37 -8.17 6.46
CA SER A 145 16.03 -8.17 5.15
C SER A 145 17.11 -7.10 5.09
N THR A 146 18.15 -7.33 4.30
CA THR A 146 19.22 -6.34 4.11
C THR A 146 18.98 -5.63 2.80
N THR A 147 18.87 -4.30 2.84
CA THR A 147 18.87 -3.47 1.64
C THR A 147 20.25 -2.88 1.42
N THR A 148 20.68 -2.88 0.17
CA THR A 148 21.93 -2.33 -0.32
C THR A 148 21.63 -1.22 -1.32
N PHE A 149 22.29 -0.07 -1.16
CA PHE A 149 22.21 1.10 -2.03
C PHE A 149 23.59 1.34 -2.63
N THR A 150 23.64 1.41 -3.95
CA THR A 150 24.83 1.78 -4.69
C THR A 150 24.68 3.22 -5.15
N ASP A 151 25.59 4.09 -4.75
CA ASP A 151 25.64 5.45 -5.28
C ASP A 151 26.07 5.41 -6.76
N VAL A 152 25.09 5.60 -7.64
CA VAL A 152 25.26 5.60 -9.09
C VAL A 152 25.70 6.95 -9.65
N PHE A 153 25.70 8.03 -8.85
CA PHE A 153 25.97 9.40 -9.31
C PHE A 153 27.44 9.80 -9.21
N THR A 154 28.18 9.27 -8.24
CA THR A 154 29.56 9.70 -7.99
C THR A 154 30.61 8.94 -8.82
N GLY A 155 30.23 7.86 -9.51
CA GLY A 155 31.15 7.03 -10.30
C GLY A 155 32.21 6.29 -9.47
N GLU A 156 32.25 6.50 -8.15
CA GLU A 156 33.14 5.82 -7.19
C GLU A 156 32.44 4.65 -6.46
N GLY A 157 31.16 4.39 -6.74
CA GLY A 157 30.48 3.14 -6.38
C GLY A 157 30.50 2.85 -4.89
N GLY A 158 30.21 3.86 -4.07
CA GLY A 158 30.00 3.65 -2.64
C GLY A 158 28.77 2.78 -2.44
N GLU A 159 28.98 1.61 -1.84
CA GLU A 159 27.89 0.73 -1.41
C GLU A 159 27.62 0.98 0.08
N SER A 160 26.38 1.26 0.41
CA SER A 160 25.89 1.27 1.79
C SER A 160 24.81 0.20 1.93
N SER A 161 24.74 -0.41 3.11
CA SER A 161 23.73 -1.41 3.40
C SER A 161 23.20 -1.22 4.81
N TYR A 162 21.91 -1.45 5.00
CA TYR A 162 21.27 -1.45 6.30
C TYR A 162 20.21 -2.54 6.36
N THR A 163 19.79 -2.88 7.58
CA THR A 163 18.80 -3.95 7.80
C THR A 163 17.43 -3.34 8.03
N LEU A 164 16.44 -3.82 7.28
CA LEU A 164 15.03 -3.59 7.53
C LEU A 164 14.47 -4.71 8.40
N PHE A 165 13.58 -4.34 9.31
CA PHE A 165 12.77 -5.25 10.11
C PHE A 165 11.30 -4.99 9.82
N SER A 166 10.55 -6.05 9.53
CA SER A 166 9.11 -5.94 9.27
C SER A 166 8.31 -6.76 10.27
N GLU A 167 7.27 -6.16 10.83
CA GLU A 167 6.27 -6.83 11.63
C GLU A 167 4.92 -6.80 10.90
N THR A 168 4.25 -7.94 10.79
CA THR A 168 2.94 -8.05 10.14
C THR A 168 1.88 -8.39 11.17
N SER A 169 0.73 -7.75 11.04
CA SER A 169 -0.48 -8.06 11.79
C SER A 169 -1.69 -8.08 10.87
N ASP A 170 -2.70 -8.88 11.22
CA ASP A 170 -3.95 -8.92 10.46
C ASP A 170 -4.72 -7.61 10.65
N ALA A 171 -5.21 -7.05 9.55
CA ALA A 171 -6.17 -5.95 9.58
C ALA A 171 -7.59 -6.51 9.43
N GLN A 172 -8.57 -5.81 9.98
CA GLN A 172 -9.98 -6.10 9.74
C GLN A 172 -10.59 -4.88 9.05
N ILE A 173 -10.69 -4.94 7.73
CA ILE A 173 -11.20 -3.87 6.87
C ILE A 173 -12.35 -4.43 6.06
N GLU A 174 -13.51 -3.80 6.11
CA GLU A 174 -14.67 -4.29 5.39
C GLU A 174 -14.41 -4.23 3.89
N GLY A 175 -14.58 -5.36 3.20
CA GLY A 175 -14.44 -5.40 1.74
C GLY A 175 -13.03 -5.65 1.22
N VAL A 176 -12.06 -5.86 2.11
CA VAL A 176 -10.67 -6.18 1.75
C VAL A 176 -10.38 -7.63 2.13
N GLU A 177 -10.02 -8.44 1.15
CA GLU A 177 -9.54 -9.81 1.34
C GLU A 177 -8.06 -9.79 1.75
N ASP A 178 -7.71 -10.64 2.73
CA ASP A 178 -6.36 -10.80 3.26
C ASP A 178 -5.70 -9.47 3.68
N ALA A 179 -6.49 -8.59 4.30
CA ALA A 179 -6.00 -7.28 4.74
C ALA A 179 -4.91 -7.40 5.81
N ARG A 180 -3.79 -6.72 5.62
CA ARG A 180 -2.63 -6.75 6.54
C ARG A 180 -2.17 -5.35 6.88
N ILE A 181 -1.66 -5.17 8.10
CA ILE A 181 -0.86 -4.01 8.50
C ILE A 181 0.59 -4.49 8.66
N ILE A 182 1.51 -3.82 8.00
CA ILE A 182 2.93 -4.13 8.03
C ILE A 182 3.68 -2.88 8.48
N THR A 183 4.44 -3.00 9.57
CA THR A 183 5.31 -1.93 10.06
C THR A 183 6.75 -2.28 9.70
N VAL A 184 7.43 -1.38 9.02
CA VAL A 184 8.83 -1.52 8.60
C VAL A 184 9.68 -0.49 9.34
N THR A 185 10.73 -0.97 9.98
CA THR A 185 11.75 -0.21 10.71
C THR A 185 13.14 -0.54 10.16
N ALA A 186 14.14 0.28 10.43
CA ALA A 186 15.52 0.00 10.05
C ALA A 186 16.46 0.00 11.27
N ASP A 187 17.62 -0.63 11.12
CA ASP A 187 18.72 -0.54 12.09
C ASP A 187 19.42 0.85 12.05
N ASP A 188 20.42 1.02 12.91
CA ASP A 188 21.22 2.24 13.02
C ASP A 188 22.16 2.47 11.84
N GLY A 189 22.21 1.55 10.86
CA GLY A 189 22.94 1.71 9.61
C GLY A 189 22.17 2.48 8.53
N ALA A 190 20.86 2.71 8.74
CA ALA A 190 20.04 3.44 7.79
C ALA A 190 20.43 4.93 7.68
N PRO A 191 20.23 5.57 6.51
CA PRO A 191 20.44 7.01 6.36
C PRO A 191 19.65 7.84 7.37
N GLU A 192 20.15 9.01 7.76
CA GLU A 192 19.42 9.92 8.67
C GLU A 192 18.07 10.39 8.10
N THR A 193 17.91 10.31 6.78
CA THR A 193 16.67 10.63 6.05
C THR A 193 15.71 9.44 5.95
N TRP A 194 16.08 8.28 6.50
CA TRP A 194 15.24 7.11 6.48
C TRP A 194 14.16 7.23 7.56
N GLU A 195 12.92 7.05 7.15
CA GLU A 195 11.76 7.14 8.02
C GLU A 195 11.05 5.78 8.12
N PRO A 196 10.48 5.43 9.29
CA PRO A 196 9.60 4.29 9.43
C PRO A 196 8.46 4.30 8.40
N VAL A 197 8.05 3.11 7.98
CA VAL A 197 6.97 2.96 7.02
C VAL A 197 5.91 2.03 7.61
N ASN A 198 4.64 2.42 7.49
CA ASN A 198 3.51 1.56 7.75
C ASN A 198 2.78 1.28 6.44
N ILE A 199 2.39 0.04 6.19
CA ILE A 199 1.73 -0.38 4.97
C ILE A 199 0.45 -1.09 5.35
N VAL A 200 -0.66 -0.72 4.73
CA VAL A 200 -1.91 -1.48 4.75
C VAL A 200 -2.16 -1.99 3.35
N ASP A 201 -2.26 -3.31 3.17
CA ASP A 201 -2.47 -3.90 1.85
C ASP A 201 -3.52 -5.02 1.87
N GLY A 202 -4.06 -5.31 0.69
CA GLY A 202 -5.02 -6.38 0.48
C GLY A 202 -5.69 -6.30 -0.90
N ASN A 203 -6.65 -7.19 -1.14
CA ASN A 203 -7.38 -7.23 -2.41
C ASN A 203 -8.83 -6.76 -2.22
N ILE A 204 -9.31 -5.91 -3.13
CA ILE A 204 -10.69 -5.43 -3.18
C ILE A 204 -11.29 -5.96 -4.48
N GLY A 205 -11.88 -7.15 -4.40
CA GLY A 205 -12.27 -7.92 -5.59
C GLY A 205 -11.04 -8.30 -6.42
N SER A 206 -10.97 -7.80 -7.65
CA SER A 206 -9.83 -8.04 -8.55
C SER A 206 -8.73 -6.98 -8.48
N VAL A 207 -8.86 -5.97 -7.62
CA VAL A 207 -7.92 -4.83 -7.52
C VAL A 207 -7.03 -5.03 -6.31
N TYR A 208 -5.71 -5.03 -6.52
CA TYR A 208 -4.75 -4.91 -5.42
C TYR A 208 -4.73 -3.47 -4.95
N SER A 209 -4.85 -3.28 -3.64
CA SER A 209 -4.80 -1.97 -2.99
C SER A 209 -3.72 -1.97 -1.94
N ARG A 210 -2.94 -0.89 -1.91
CA ARG A 210 -1.89 -0.68 -0.92
C ARG A 210 -1.88 0.79 -0.52
N VAL A 211 -2.00 1.04 0.78
CA VAL A 211 -1.81 2.37 1.37
C VAL A 211 -0.53 2.34 2.19
N THR A 212 0.42 3.21 1.85
CA THR A 212 1.71 3.32 2.52
C THR A 212 1.77 4.66 3.23
N GLY A 213 2.11 4.67 4.51
CA GLY A 213 2.44 5.88 5.26
C GLY A 213 3.93 5.95 5.54
N HIS A 214 4.56 7.04 5.11
CA HIS A 214 5.94 7.40 5.40
C HIS A 214 6.00 8.32 6.63
N GLY A 215 6.99 8.08 7.49
CA GLY A 215 7.11 8.79 8.76
C GLY A 215 6.34 8.10 9.89
N SER A 216 6.24 8.78 11.02
CA SER A 216 5.53 8.27 12.21
C SER A 216 4.01 8.43 12.09
N ILE A 217 3.42 7.80 11.06
CA ILE A 217 1.97 7.78 10.83
C ILE A 217 1.31 6.69 11.67
N ASP A 218 0.18 7.02 12.31
CA ASP A 218 -0.66 6.05 13.02
C ASP A 218 -1.23 5.02 12.04
N PRO A 219 -0.97 3.70 12.22
CA PRO A 219 -1.55 2.67 11.36
C PRO A 219 -3.08 2.72 11.27
N GLN A 220 -3.78 3.21 12.29
CA GLN A 220 -5.25 3.38 12.25
C GLN A 220 -5.70 4.46 11.28
N MET A 221 -4.88 5.48 11.03
CA MET A 221 -5.13 6.46 9.97
C MET A 221 -5.09 5.76 8.61
N LEU A 222 -4.09 4.92 8.37
CA LEU A 222 -3.95 4.19 7.11
C LEU A 222 -5.09 3.19 6.88
N VAL A 223 -5.59 2.55 7.94
CA VAL A 223 -6.81 1.73 7.87
C VAL A 223 -8.01 2.58 7.42
N GLY A 224 -8.16 3.81 7.95
CA GLY A 224 -9.20 4.74 7.52
C GLY A 224 -9.07 5.12 6.04
N VAL A 225 -7.87 5.46 5.57
CA VAL A 225 -7.60 5.75 4.16
C VAL A 225 -7.88 4.53 3.27
N THR A 226 -7.50 3.33 3.73
CA THR A 226 -7.80 2.08 3.03
C THR A 226 -9.32 1.85 2.92
N GLN A 227 -10.09 2.17 3.96
CA GLN A 227 -11.55 2.09 3.89
C GLN A 227 -12.12 3.07 2.87
N THR A 228 -11.60 4.31 2.79
CA THR A 228 -11.98 5.26 1.72
C THR A 228 -11.61 4.72 0.34
N GLN A 229 -10.47 4.04 0.21
CA GLN A 229 -10.03 3.41 -1.04
C GLN A 229 -10.97 2.25 -1.45
N VAL A 230 -11.51 1.49 -0.50
CA VAL A 230 -12.59 0.50 -0.74
C VAL A 230 -13.85 1.18 -1.26
N ASP A 231 -14.30 2.24 -0.61
CA ASP A 231 -15.52 2.95 -1.00
C ASP A 231 -15.38 3.52 -2.41
N ARG A 232 -14.20 4.09 -2.73
CA ARG A 232 -13.84 4.57 -4.08
C ARG A 232 -13.88 3.45 -5.12
N ILE A 233 -13.20 2.33 -4.87
CA ILE A 233 -13.14 1.18 -5.80
C ILE A 233 -14.54 0.60 -6.04
N THR A 234 -15.42 0.67 -5.05
CA THR A 234 -16.73 0.00 -5.07
C THR A 234 -17.92 0.94 -5.27
N GLY A 235 -17.66 2.25 -5.39
CA GLY A 235 -18.64 3.31 -5.62
C GLY A 235 -19.64 3.50 -4.49
N ARG A 236 -19.17 3.44 -3.24
CA ARG A 236 -19.99 3.62 -2.03
C ARG A 236 -19.94 5.05 -1.48
#